data_AF-A0A3N4HGW2-F1
#
_entry.id   AF-A0A3N4HGW2-F1
#
_cell.length_a   1.000
_cell.length_b   1.000
_cell.length_c   1.000
_cell.angle_alpha   90.00
_cell.angle_beta   90.00
_cell.angle_gamma   90.00
#
_symmetry.space_group_name_H-M   'P 1'
#
loop_
_entity.id
_entity.type
_entity.pdbx_description
1 polymer ?
#
loop_
_entity_poly.entity_id
_entity_poly.type
_entity_poly.pdbx_seq_one_letter_code
_entity_poly.pdbx_strand_id
1 'polypeptide(L)'
;MKRRNIKCTPNAGTKDKVKRAKIKLKLNLDAIISEIEDRNSENGVLLDDPHLEKEETKLTCADAYPLSRREFIAWLQSSNKADICQFIAERQRALGMTEEEIIIHAKSMCDMGDAEPSPVIRPILPVLSTYGSAGRKARKRATKRVRYRNIERKSDAMGDRHIRFSESEEVDAIKRKLDSTDMEWLMTNKGSSQPEQGESRALVEDASSYIRVSDKLASSGLCIEDSDYNTVIDLLPANEIHSKHIRRLESTFQKLCDDLPDGFFERDEKRFSRSCQDSERDGVLHIGIWNQATWQHERPACSSDLRGGKLDYKTDRNHLIIQQFLVENETLFRFIGGVFKRMDEKLFAKYNSIDLPPCIDKTLFWPFCMMAINRNCYSLPHKDLNDFARGFCFLLCWGKFKGGEVTFKELGMKLPLKRGQLLIFRSALLTHWNQPVTSGIRHSLVLFTPARMFDWKRITTTQVLNRWSREVNECLQYMEAVWDDIV
;
A
#
# COMPACT_ATOMS: atom_id res chain seq x y z
N MET A 1 19.54 36.28 -15.81
CA MET A 1 18.24 35.56 -15.89
C MET A 1 17.80 35.15 -14.48
N LYS A 2 16.83 35.86 -13.88
CA LYS A 2 16.29 35.54 -12.55
C LYS A 2 15.38 34.30 -12.64
N ARG A 3 15.88 33.13 -12.24
CA ARG A 3 15.05 31.91 -12.11
C ARG A 3 14.07 32.14 -10.96
N ARG A 4 12.77 32.18 -11.28
CA ARG A 4 11.69 32.23 -10.28
C ARG A 4 11.68 30.91 -9.53
N ASN A 5 11.94 30.96 -8.23
CA ASN A 5 11.67 29.87 -7.28
C ASN A 5 10.16 29.64 -7.24
N ILE A 6 9.68 28.68 -8.04
CA ILE A 6 8.34 28.12 -7.88
C ILE A 6 8.43 27.18 -6.68
N LYS A 7 8.07 27.69 -5.50
CA LYS A 7 7.85 26.85 -4.32
C LYS A 7 6.69 25.89 -4.62
N CYS A 8 7.00 24.63 -4.87
CA CYS A 8 6.01 23.56 -4.90
C CYS A 8 5.45 23.38 -3.48
N THR A 9 4.32 24.02 -3.18
CA THR A 9 3.53 23.69 -1.98
C THR A 9 2.89 22.32 -2.17
N PRO A 10 3.25 21.28 -1.39
CA PRO A 10 2.55 20.01 -1.44
C PRO A 10 1.26 20.18 -0.64
N ASN A 11 0.16 20.60 -1.31
CA ASN A 11 -1.25 20.39 -0.91
C ASN A 11 -2.26 21.30 -1.63
N ALA A 12 -1.84 22.29 -2.43
CA ALA A 12 -2.78 23.15 -3.15
C ALA A 12 -3.52 22.42 -4.29
N GLY A 13 -2.85 21.48 -4.98
CA GLY A 13 -3.43 20.75 -6.12
C GLY A 13 -4.35 19.58 -5.76
N THR A 14 -4.49 19.22 -4.48
CA THR A 14 -5.24 18.03 -4.04
C THR A 14 -6.67 18.31 -3.60
N LYS A 15 -6.94 19.40 -2.85
CA LYS A 15 -8.32 19.87 -2.59
C LYS A 15 -9.05 20.23 -3.90
N ASP A 16 -8.27 20.63 -4.90
CA ASP A 16 -8.75 20.94 -6.23
C ASP A 16 -9.41 19.72 -6.92
N LYS A 17 -8.97 18.49 -6.65
CA LYS A 17 -9.52 17.30 -7.34
C LYS A 17 -10.97 17.00 -6.98
N VAL A 18 -11.33 17.04 -5.70
CA VAL A 18 -12.72 16.83 -5.25
C VAL A 18 -13.60 17.95 -5.78
N LYS A 19 -13.14 19.20 -5.70
CA LYS A 19 -13.85 20.35 -6.25
C LYS A 19 -14.10 20.22 -7.76
N ARG A 20 -13.07 19.84 -8.54
CA ARG A 20 -13.21 19.59 -9.98
C ARG A 20 -14.17 18.45 -10.28
N ALA A 21 -14.14 17.36 -9.50
CA ALA A 21 -15.08 16.26 -9.66
C ALA A 21 -16.52 16.68 -9.36
N LYS A 22 -16.76 17.49 -8.32
CA LYS A 22 -18.07 18.09 -8.04
C LYS A 22 -18.54 19.02 -9.16
N ILE A 23 -17.66 19.88 -9.68
CA ILE A 23 -17.98 20.76 -10.82
C ILE A 23 -18.36 19.93 -12.05
N LYS A 24 -17.59 18.89 -12.36
CA LYS A 24 -17.88 18.00 -13.48
C LYS A 24 -19.24 17.30 -13.31
N LEU A 25 -19.53 16.76 -12.13
CA LEU A 25 -20.83 16.17 -11.83
C LEU A 25 -21.96 17.21 -11.99
N LYS A 26 -21.77 18.42 -11.47
CA LYS A 26 -22.74 19.51 -11.59
C LYS A 26 -23.04 19.84 -13.06
N LEU A 27 -22.03 20.03 -13.90
CA LEU A 27 -22.23 20.35 -15.32
C LEU A 27 -23.06 19.27 -16.04
N ASN A 28 -22.79 18.00 -15.75
CA ASN A 28 -23.55 16.89 -16.32
C ASN A 28 -24.99 16.86 -15.82
N LEU A 29 -25.21 17.17 -14.54
CA LEU A 29 -26.55 17.26 -13.94
C LEU A 29 -27.35 18.44 -14.52
N ASP A 30 -26.73 19.61 -14.64
CA ASP A 30 -27.37 20.79 -15.21
C ASP A 30 -27.80 20.51 -16.67
N ALA A 31 -26.97 19.79 -17.44
CA ALA A 31 -27.29 19.39 -18.82
C ALA A 31 -28.50 18.45 -18.91
N ILE A 32 -28.53 17.38 -18.11
CA ILE A 32 -29.66 16.43 -18.16
C ILE A 32 -30.95 17.02 -17.59
N ILE A 33 -30.86 17.90 -16.58
CA ILE A 33 -32.03 18.59 -16.05
C ILE A 33 -32.64 19.52 -17.10
N SER A 34 -31.80 20.30 -17.81
CA SER A 34 -32.27 21.14 -18.93
C SER A 34 -32.98 20.31 -19.98
N GLU A 35 -32.40 19.17 -20.37
CA GLU A 35 -33.01 18.26 -21.36
C GLU A 35 -34.37 17.72 -20.90
N ILE A 36 -34.51 17.37 -19.61
CA ILE A 36 -35.80 16.94 -19.03
C ILE A 36 -36.83 18.08 -19.08
N GLU A 37 -36.43 19.29 -18.70
CA GLU A 37 -37.30 20.48 -18.65
C GLU A 37 -37.79 20.90 -20.04
N ASP A 38 -36.90 20.93 -21.02
CA ASP A 38 -37.20 21.28 -22.41
C ASP A 38 -38.24 20.32 -22.99
N ARG A 39 -38.06 19.00 -22.80
CA ARG A 39 -38.99 17.98 -23.32
C ARG A 39 -40.32 17.91 -22.58
N ASN A 40 -40.35 18.21 -21.29
CA ASN A 40 -41.62 18.30 -20.55
C ASN A 40 -42.45 19.50 -21.04
N SER A 41 -41.79 20.59 -21.43
CA SER A 41 -42.44 21.78 -21.97
C SER A 41 -43.10 21.51 -23.33
N GLU A 42 -42.50 20.67 -24.17
CA GLU A 42 -43.04 20.28 -25.48
C GLU A 42 -44.28 19.37 -25.38
N ASN A 43 -44.32 18.47 -24.38
CA ASN A 43 -45.40 17.50 -24.24
C ASN A 43 -46.65 18.01 -23.50
N GLY A 44 -46.67 19.26 -23.03
CA GLY A 44 -47.83 19.86 -22.37
C GLY A 44 -48.25 19.20 -21.05
N VAL A 45 -47.42 18.32 -20.49
CA VAL A 45 -47.67 17.68 -19.19
C VAL A 45 -47.11 18.58 -18.10
N LEU A 46 -47.96 19.42 -17.52
CA LEU A 46 -47.65 20.17 -16.29
C LEU A 46 -47.43 19.20 -15.14
N LEU A 47 -46.18 19.08 -14.69
CA LEU A 47 -45.71 18.24 -13.57
C LEU A 47 -46.07 18.82 -12.17
N ASP A 48 -47.15 19.59 -12.07
CA ASP A 48 -47.70 20.10 -10.81
C ASP A 48 -48.89 19.24 -10.38
N ASP A 49 -48.65 17.96 -10.09
CA ASP A 49 -49.60 17.18 -9.26
C ASP A 49 -49.11 17.20 -7.80
N PRO A 50 -49.62 18.12 -6.96
CA PRO A 50 -49.28 18.21 -5.55
C PRO A 50 -49.79 17.00 -4.72
N HIS A 51 -50.50 16.04 -5.33
CA HIS A 51 -51.03 14.84 -4.68
C HIS A 51 -50.23 13.56 -4.92
N LEU A 52 -49.08 13.62 -5.61
CA LEU A 52 -48.08 12.56 -5.50
C LEU A 52 -47.48 12.60 -4.08
N GLU A 53 -48.20 11.97 -3.14
CA GLU A 53 -47.71 11.71 -1.79
C GLU A 53 -46.33 11.07 -1.91
N LYS A 54 -45.32 11.79 -1.40
CA LYS A 54 -43.98 11.27 -1.21
C LYS A 54 -44.09 10.13 -0.20
N GLU A 55 -44.38 8.92 -0.67
CA GLU A 55 -43.97 7.74 0.06
C GLU A 55 -42.45 7.87 0.20
N GLU A 56 -42.01 8.24 1.41
CA GLU A 56 -40.64 8.08 1.84
C GLU A 56 -40.34 6.58 1.89
N THR A 57 -40.25 5.97 0.72
CA THR A 57 -39.58 4.70 0.55
C THR A 57 -38.17 4.95 1.04
N LYS A 58 -37.87 4.43 2.24
CA LYS A 58 -36.53 4.29 2.77
C LYS A 58 -35.76 3.33 1.87
N LEU A 59 -35.51 3.72 0.62
CA LEU A 59 -34.44 3.12 -0.15
C LEU A 59 -33.15 3.54 0.55
N THR A 60 -32.55 2.59 1.25
CA THR A 60 -31.18 2.69 1.74
C THR A 60 -30.27 2.80 0.51
N CYS A 61 -30.05 4.05 0.07
CA CYS A 61 -29.42 4.53 -1.15
C CYS A 61 -28.02 3.96 -1.48
N ALA A 62 -27.43 3.15 -0.58
CA ALA A 62 -26.11 2.54 -0.79
C ALA A 62 -26.16 1.26 -1.65
N ASP A 63 -27.21 0.44 -1.53
CA ASP A 63 -27.18 -0.96 -2.02
C ASP A 63 -27.93 -1.20 -3.34
N ALA A 64 -28.75 -0.26 -3.81
CA ALA A 64 -29.65 -0.50 -4.95
C ALA A 64 -29.02 -0.30 -6.34
N TYR A 65 -27.86 0.35 -6.42
CA TYR A 65 -27.27 0.71 -7.72
C TYR A 65 -26.23 -0.31 -8.18
N PRO A 66 -26.07 -0.50 -9.50
CA PRO A 66 -25.23 -1.58 -9.99
C PRO A 66 -23.74 -1.35 -9.77
N LEU A 67 -22.97 -2.43 -9.63
CA LEU A 67 -21.54 -2.40 -9.30
C LEU A 67 -20.67 -2.11 -10.52
N SER A 68 -21.17 -2.44 -11.71
CA SER A 68 -20.48 -2.26 -12.99
C SER A 68 -21.25 -1.36 -13.95
N ARG A 69 -20.53 -0.77 -14.89
CA ARG A 69 -21.10 0.01 -16.00
C ARG A 69 -22.14 -0.80 -16.79
N ARG A 70 -21.86 -2.09 -17.04
CA ARG A 70 -22.78 -2.97 -17.79
C ARG A 70 -24.11 -3.12 -17.06
N GLU A 71 -24.06 -3.35 -15.76
CA GLU A 71 -25.28 -3.50 -14.97
C GLU A 71 -26.01 -2.16 -14.82
N PHE A 72 -25.29 -1.02 -14.78
CA PHE A 72 -25.90 0.32 -14.81
C PHE A 72 -26.66 0.57 -16.10
N ILE A 73 -26.07 0.24 -17.25
CA ILE A 73 -26.75 0.33 -18.55
C ILE A 73 -27.98 -0.59 -18.58
N ALA A 74 -27.88 -1.81 -18.05
CA ALA A 74 -29.02 -2.72 -17.98
C ALA A 74 -30.15 -2.18 -17.07
N TRP A 75 -29.81 -1.62 -15.91
CA TRP A 75 -30.77 -0.94 -15.03
C TRP A 75 -31.45 0.23 -15.76
N LEU A 76 -30.67 1.05 -16.45
CA LEU A 76 -31.16 2.20 -17.20
C LEU A 76 -32.16 1.78 -18.30
N GLN A 77 -31.85 0.70 -19.02
CA GLN A 77 -32.73 0.11 -20.04
C GLN A 77 -34.03 -0.48 -19.49
N SER A 78 -34.05 -0.88 -18.21
CA SER A 78 -35.25 -1.40 -17.53
C SER A 78 -36.01 -0.36 -16.70
N SER A 79 -35.45 0.83 -16.55
CA SER A 79 -35.98 1.89 -15.68
C SER A 79 -37.03 2.71 -16.42
N ASN A 80 -38.09 3.10 -15.72
CA ASN A 80 -39.04 4.07 -16.26
C ASN A 80 -38.53 5.52 -16.04
N LYS A 81 -39.23 6.49 -16.62
CA LYS A 81 -38.90 7.92 -16.48
C LYS A 81 -38.83 8.39 -15.02
N ALA A 82 -39.74 7.93 -14.16
CA ALA A 82 -39.76 8.32 -12.76
C ALA A 82 -38.52 7.83 -12.01
N ASP A 83 -38.07 6.59 -12.27
CA ASP A 83 -36.86 6.02 -11.69
C ASP A 83 -35.61 6.84 -12.08
N ILE A 84 -35.51 7.24 -13.36
CA ILE A 84 -34.40 8.06 -13.86
C ILE A 84 -34.44 9.46 -13.24
N CYS A 85 -35.59 10.11 -13.17
CA CYS A 85 -35.74 11.41 -12.52
C CYS A 85 -35.38 11.35 -11.03
N GLN A 86 -35.80 10.31 -10.32
CA GLN A 86 -35.43 10.08 -8.92
C GLN A 86 -33.92 9.92 -8.77
N PHE A 87 -33.28 9.13 -9.64
CA PHE A 87 -31.83 8.96 -9.68
C PHE A 87 -31.11 10.31 -9.86
N ILE A 88 -31.55 11.15 -10.81
CA ILE A 88 -30.95 12.47 -11.03
C ILE A 88 -31.13 13.39 -9.82
N ALA A 89 -32.31 13.41 -9.21
CA ALA A 89 -32.56 14.17 -7.98
C ALA A 89 -31.66 13.71 -6.81
N GLU A 90 -31.42 12.40 -6.67
CA GLU A 90 -30.46 11.85 -5.72
C GLU A 90 -29.03 12.33 -5.98
N ARG A 91 -28.58 12.30 -7.24
CA ARG A 91 -27.23 12.77 -7.62
C ARG A 91 -27.08 14.27 -7.44
N GLN A 92 -28.14 15.05 -7.65
CA GLN A 92 -28.14 16.49 -7.39
C GLN A 92 -27.99 16.80 -5.89
N ARG A 93 -28.74 16.08 -5.02
CA ARG A 93 -28.55 16.18 -3.56
C ARG A 93 -27.12 15.86 -3.14
N ALA A 94 -26.45 14.93 -3.84
CA ALA A 94 -25.08 14.53 -3.54
C ALA A 94 -24.02 15.62 -3.76
N LEU A 95 -24.32 16.69 -4.51
CA LEU A 95 -23.42 17.85 -4.61
C LEU A 95 -23.22 18.56 -3.26
N GLY A 96 -24.25 18.52 -2.40
CA GLY A 96 -24.24 19.10 -1.05
C GLY A 96 -23.54 18.24 0.01
N MET A 97 -23.26 16.96 -0.28
CA MET A 97 -22.71 16.02 0.69
C MET A 97 -21.26 16.33 1.09
N THR A 98 -20.91 16.00 2.34
CA THR A 98 -19.53 15.99 2.87
C THR A 98 -18.70 14.85 2.26
N GLU A 99 -17.37 14.87 2.45
CA GLU A 99 -16.54 13.75 1.98
C GLU A 99 -16.90 12.43 2.69
N GLU A 100 -17.21 12.50 3.98
CA GLU A 100 -17.62 11.37 4.81
C GLU A 100 -18.92 10.74 4.33
N GLU A 101 -19.91 11.57 3.96
CA GLU A 101 -21.18 11.10 3.39
C GLU A 101 -20.97 10.44 2.03
N ILE A 102 -20.14 11.03 1.16
CA ILE A 102 -19.85 10.47 -0.16
C ILE A 102 -19.12 9.12 -0.06
N ILE A 103 -18.21 8.95 0.91
CA ILE A 103 -17.43 7.72 1.07
C ILE A 103 -18.32 6.51 1.39
N ILE A 104 -19.48 6.70 2.01
CA ILE A 104 -20.44 5.61 2.28
C ILE A 104 -20.93 4.96 0.97
N HIS A 105 -20.91 5.70 -0.14
CA HIS A 105 -21.30 5.20 -1.46
C HIS A 105 -20.14 4.57 -2.25
N ALA A 106 -18.97 4.41 -1.64
CA ALA A 106 -17.82 3.82 -2.28
C ALA A 106 -17.97 2.31 -2.46
N LYS A 107 -17.84 1.86 -3.71
CA LYS A 107 -18.01 0.45 -4.08
C LYS A 107 -16.68 -0.27 -4.23
N SER A 108 -16.69 -1.56 -3.93
CA SER A 108 -15.58 -2.47 -4.13
C SER A 108 -16.10 -3.84 -4.55
N MET A 109 -15.43 -4.52 -5.49
CA MET A 109 -15.73 -5.93 -5.76
C MET A 109 -15.59 -6.81 -4.50
N CYS A 110 -14.84 -6.35 -3.49
CA CYS A 110 -14.67 -7.06 -2.22
C CYS A 110 -15.78 -6.79 -1.20
N ASP A 111 -16.79 -5.96 -1.49
CA ASP A 111 -17.82 -5.56 -0.51
C ASP A 111 -18.49 -6.79 0.16
N MET A 112 -18.78 -7.85 -0.61
CA MET A 112 -19.39 -9.08 -0.08
C MET A 112 -18.49 -9.75 0.98
N GLY A 113 -17.24 -10.05 0.66
CA GLY A 113 -16.31 -10.69 1.60
C GLY A 113 -15.80 -9.75 2.71
N ASP A 114 -15.78 -8.43 2.46
CA ASP A 114 -15.45 -7.45 3.50
C ASP A 114 -16.53 -7.44 4.59
N ALA A 115 -17.82 -7.56 4.23
CA ALA A 115 -18.93 -7.55 5.18
C ALA A 115 -19.02 -8.81 6.07
N GLU A 116 -18.41 -9.92 5.65
CA GLU A 116 -18.37 -11.14 6.41
C GLU A 116 -17.40 -11.03 7.61
N PRO A 117 -17.78 -11.53 8.80
CA PRO A 117 -16.88 -11.54 9.94
C PRO A 117 -15.66 -12.39 9.62
N SER A 118 -14.47 -11.88 9.94
CA SER A 118 -13.24 -12.65 9.80
C SER A 118 -13.35 -13.97 10.56
N PRO A 119 -13.04 -15.11 9.92
CA PRO A 119 -13.07 -16.39 10.59
C PRO A 119 -12.11 -16.32 11.78
N VAL A 120 -12.54 -16.80 12.94
CA VAL A 120 -11.67 -16.87 14.11
C VAL A 120 -10.67 -17.99 13.87
N ILE A 121 -9.58 -17.66 13.17
CA ILE A 121 -8.40 -18.52 13.09
C ILE A 121 -7.71 -18.38 14.43
N ARG A 122 -8.21 -19.12 15.42
CA ARG A 122 -7.59 -19.14 16.74
C ARG A 122 -6.19 -19.67 16.53
N PRO A 123 -5.15 -18.88 16.82
CA PRO A 123 -3.88 -19.52 17.05
C PRO A 123 -4.08 -20.48 18.23
N ILE A 124 -3.58 -21.70 18.10
CA ILE A 124 -3.16 -22.46 19.28
C ILE A 124 -1.94 -21.69 19.82
N LEU A 125 -2.20 -20.54 20.46
CA LEU A 125 -1.18 -19.86 21.24
C LEU A 125 -1.00 -20.69 22.49
N PRO A 126 0.24 -21.10 22.84
CA PRO A 126 0.51 -21.41 24.23
C PRO A 126 0.09 -20.19 25.07
N VAL A 127 -0.70 -20.44 26.11
CA VAL A 127 -1.09 -19.44 27.11
C VAL A 127 0.13 -18.61 27.48
N LEU A 128 0.00 -17.30 27.31
CA LEU A 128 1.01 -16.27 27.61
C LEU A 128 1.49 -16.37 29.07
N SER A 129 2.49 -17.21 29.35
CA SER A 129 3.36 -17.01 30.50
C SER A 129 4.48 -16.05 30.09
N THR A 130 4.25 -14.78 30.38
CA THR A 130 5.31 -13.82 30.77
C THR A 130 6.68 -13.95 30.08
N TYR A 131 6.77 -13.65 28.78
CA TYR A 131 8.05 -13.29 28.17
C TYR A 131 8.03 -11.80 27.82
N GLY A 132 8.51 -10.98 28.77
CA GLY A 132 8.60 -9.53 28.58
C GLY A 132 8.40 -8.67 29.83
N SER A 133 8.43 -9.23 31.03
CA SER A 133 8.63 -8.45 32.25
C SER A 133 9.67 -9.16 33.12
N ALA A 134 10.94 -8.92 32.83
CA ALA A 134 11.99 -9.12 33.82
C ALA A 134 11.56 -8.39 35.10
N GLY A 135 11.35 -9.15 36.16
CA GLY A 135 10.72 -8.68 37.39
C GLY A 135 11.48 -7.53 38.02
N ARG A 136 10.82 -6.37 38.12
CA ARG A 136 11.00 -5.43 39.23
C ARG A 136 9.63 -4.96 39.66
N LYS A 137 9.21 -5.35 40.88
CA LYS A 137 8.15 -4.69 41.62
C LYS A 137 8.59 -3.24 41.86
N ALA A 138 8.24 -2.34 40.93
CA ALA A 138 8.57 -0.93 41.03
C ALA A 138 7.39 -0.17 41.64
N ARG A 139 7.62 0.28 42.88
CA ARG A 139 6.89 1.32 43.61
C ARG A 139 6.38 2.42 42.67
N LYS A 140 5.09 2.69 42.73
CA LYS A 140 4.43 3.85 42.10
C LYS A 140 5.06 5.15 42.65
N ARG A 141 6.03 5.73 41.92
CA ARG A 141 6.46 7.16 41.90
C ARG A 141 7.91 7.28 41.40
N ALA A 142 8.16 7.12 40.10
CA ALA A 142 9.45 7.49 39.46
C ALA A 142 9.37 7.61 37.91
N THR A 143 8.19 7.81 37.33
CA THR A 143 7.94 7.57 35.89
C THR A 143 8.48 8.62 34.92
N LYS A 144 9.02 9.76 35.39
CA LYS A 144 9.54 10.83 34.51
C LYS A 144 11.06 10.75 34.26
N ARG A 145 11.86 10.27 35.23
CA ARG A 145 13.34 10.18 35.08
C ARG A 145 13.82 8.93 34.32
N VAL A 146 13.04 7.85 34.31
CA VAL A 146 13.40 6.60 33.61
C VAL A 146 13.22 6.73 32.09
N ARG A 147 12.32 7.60 31.62
CA ARG A 147 12.05 7.81 30.20
C ARG A 147 13.24 8.47 29.47
N TYR A 148 13.93 9.40 30.13
CA TYR A 148 15.12 10.07 29.59
C TYR A 148 16.34 9.14 29.51
N ARG A 149 16.61 8.32 30.55
CA ARG A 149 17.72 7.34 30.50
C ARG A 149 17.56 6.26 29.42
N ASN A 150 16.33 5.94 29.04
CA ASN A 150 16.06 5.02 27.93
C ASN A 150 16.16 5.69 26.55
N ILE A 151 16.12 7.01 26.45
CA ILE A 151 16.39 7.73 25.20
C ILE A 151 17.91 7.90 25.04
N GLU A 152 18.63 8.25 26.11
CA GLU A 152 20.10 8.30 26.14
C GLU A 152 20.72 6.95 25.80
N ARG A 153 20.36 5.85 26.47
CA ARG A 153 20.85 4.49 26.10
C ARG A 153 20.52 4.05 24.67
N LYS A 154 19.51 4.65 24.03
CA LYS A 154 19.11 4.35 22.64
C LYS A 154 19.89 5.19 21.64
N SER A 155 20.18 6.45 21.98
CA SER A 155 21.22 7.24 21.32
C SER A 155 22.57 6.54 21.44
N ASP A 156 22.83 5.84 22.56
CA ASP A 156 24.09 5.10 22.74
C ASP A 156 24.13 3.82 21.92
N ALA A 157 23.05 3.02 21.80
CA ALA A 157 23.08 1.79 20.98
C ALA A 157 23.06 2.07 19.47
N MET A 158 22.32 3.11 19.04
CA MET A 158 22.36 3.58 17.65
C MET A 158 23.67 4.35 17.38
N GLY A 159 24.13 5.09 18.39
CA GLY A 159 25.43 5.78 18.47
C GLY A 159 26.63 4.84 18.41
N ASP A 160 26.56 3.67 19.05
CA ASP A 160 27.59 2.63 19.04
C ASP A 160 27.70 1.98 17.66
N ARG A 161 26.58 1.90 16.93
CA ARG A 161 26.61 1.54 15.50
C ARG A 161 27.28 2.68 14.71
N HIS A 162 26.92 3.93 15.00
CA HIS A 162 27.52 5.16 14.45
C HIS A 162 29.05 5.26 14.65
N ILE A 163 29.56 4.94 15.84
CA ILE A 163 30.98 5.04 16.20
C ILE A 163 31.81 3.97 15.47
N ARG A 164 31.24 2.78 15.19
CA ARG A 164 31.93 1.77 14.36
C ARG A 164 32.02 2.16 12.88
N PHE A 165 31.18 3.10 12.41
CA PHE A 165 31.14 3.53 11.01
C PHE A 165 32.21 4.55 10.63
N SER A 166 32.90 5.22 11.58
CA SER A 166 33.84 6.29 11.22
C SER A 166 35.25 5.83 10.84
N GLU A 167 35.53 4.52 10.80
CA GLU A 167 36.90 4.00 10.68
C GLU A 167 37.17 3.14 9.44
N SER A 168 36.19 2.88 8.56
CA SER A 168 36.42 2.08 7.35
C SER A 168 36.38 2.91 6.06
N GLU A 169 37.36 2.69 5.18
CA GLU A 169 37.43 3.35 3.87
C GLU A 169 36.17 3.12 3.03
N GLU A 170 35.54 1.94 3.16
CA GLU A 170 34.28 1.60 2.50
C GLU A 170 33.13 2.53 2.95
N VAL A 171 33.06 2.89 4.23
CA VAL A 171 32.01 3.78 4.74
C VAL A 171 32.27 5.22 4.30
N ASP A 172 33.51 5.68 4.33
CA ASP A 172 33.86 7.03 3.86
C ASP A 172 33.53 7.21 2.38
N ALA A 173 33.75 6.18 1.57
CA ALA A 173 33.37 6.20 0.16
C ALA A 173 31.85 6.26 -0.03
N ILE A 174 31.06 5.51 0.76
CA ILE A 174 29.60 5.57 0.76
C ILE A 174 29.10 6.94 1.22
N LYS A 175 29.69 7.52 2.27
CA LYS A 175 29.35 8.87 2.77
C LYS A 175 29.60 9.93 1.72
N ARG A 176 30.79 9.95 1.09
CA ARG A 176 31.08 10.88 -0.02
C ARG A 176 30.05 10.77 -1.15
N LYS A 177 29.62 9.54 -1.46
CA LYS A 177 28.59 9.31 -2.48
C LYS A 177 27.23 9.84 -2.05
N LEU A 178 26.83 9.63 -0.80
CA LEU A 178 25.61 10.18 -0.22
C LEU A 178 25.65 11.72 -0.21
N ASP A 179 26.75 12.34 0.21
CA ASP A 179 26.91 13.80 0.24
C ASP A 179 26.82 14.42 -1.16
N SER A 180 27.21 13.67 -2.19
CA SER A 180 27.04 14.07 -3.59
C SER A 180 25.63 13.86 -4.16
N THR A 181 24.75 13.17 -3.41
CA THR A 181 23.39 12.84 -3.83
C THR A 181 22.41 13.91 -3.35
N ASP A 182 21.67 14.52 -4.27
CA ASP A 182 20.64 15.51 -3.94
C ASP A 182 19.39 14.83 -3.37
N MET A 183 19.42 14.56 -2.06
CA MET A 183 18.31 13.94 -1.34
C MET A 183 17.05 14.81 -1.31
N GLU A 184 17.20 16.14 -1.26
CA GLU A 184 16.07 17.08 -1.30
C GLU A 184 15.35 17.00 -2.65
N TRP A 185 16.10 16.93 -3.75
CA TRP A 185 15.56 16.73 -5.09
C TRP A 185 14.87 15.37 -5.21
N LEU A 186 15.46 14.28 -4.70
CA LEU A 186 14.84 12.95 -4.72
C LEU A 186 13.51 12.94 -3.95
N MET A 187 13.49 13.58 -2.78
CA MET A 187 12.30 13.74 -1.95
C MET A 187 11.20 14.53 -2.66
N THR A 188 11.57 15.65 -3.29
CA THR A 188 10.62 16.56 -3.97
C THR A 188 10.05 15.94 -5.24
N ASN A 189 10.86 15.19 -5.98
CA ASN A 189 10.47 14.60 -7.26
C ASN A 189 10.03 13.13 -7.13
N LYS A 190 9.93 12.58 -5.91
CA LYS A 190 9.65 11.15 -5.65
C LYS A 190 10.51 10.21 -6.50
N GLY A 191 11.80 10.52 -6.68
CA GLY A 191 12.67 9.73 -7.54
C GLY A 191 12.29 9.73 -9.04
N SER A 192 11.53 10.74 -9.50
CA SER A 192 11.17 11.17 -10.86
C SER A 192 10.54 10.15 -11.83
N SER A 193 11.04 8.92 -11.91
CA SER A 193 10.62 7.92 -12.90
C SER A 193 11.17 6.52 -12.57
N GLN A 194 10.56 5.50 -13.16
CA GLN A 194 11.19 4.18 -13.25
C GLN A 194 12.38 4.26 -14.23
N PRO A 195 13.47 3.52 -13.99
CA PRO A 195 14.45 3.28 -15.03
C PRO A 195 13.79 2.62 -16.24
N GLU A 196 14.12 3.07 -17.45
CA GLU A 196 13.69 2.38 -18.66
C GLU A 196 14.44 1.05 -18.83
N GLN A 197 13.92 0.12 -19.65
CA GLN A 197 14.52 -1.22 -19.78
C GLN A 197 16.01 -1.17 -20.23
N GLY A 198 16.36 -0.24 -21.12
CA GLY A 198 17.75 -0.01 -21.53
C GLY A 198 18.62 0.52 -20.39
N GLU A 199 18.09 1.46 -19.60
CA GLU A 199 18.78 1.99 -18.41
C GLU A 199 18.95 0.90 -17.35
N SER A 200 17.93 0.06 -17.09
CA SER A 200 18.02 -1.05 -16.15
C SER A 200 19.15 -2.02 -16.50
N ARG A 201 19.40 -2.30 -17.79
CA ARG A 201 20.53 -3.15 -18.21
C ARG A 201 21.88 -2.48 -17.92
N ALA A 202 22.03 -1.23 -18.32
CA ALA A 202 23.25 -0.45 -18.05
C ALA A 202 23.54 -0.37 -16.55
N LEU A 203 22.52 -0.17 -15.70
CA LEU A 203 22.67 -0.12 -14.25
C LEU A 203 23.17 -1.45 -13.65
N VAL A 204 22.74 -2.58 -14.20
CA VAL A 204 23.23 -3.90 -13.77
C VAL A 204 24.71 -4.08 -14.13
N GLU A 205 25.13 -3.61 -15.30
CA GLU A 205 26.53 -3.64 -15.73
C GLU A 205 27.41 -2.70 -14.88
N ASP A 206 26.95 -1.46 -14.66
CA ASP A 206 27.61 -0.44 -13.84
C ASP A 206 27.81 -0.90 -12.39
N ALA A 207 26.91 -1.76 -11.89
CA ALA A 207 26.96 -2.34 -10.54
C ALA A 207 28.28 -3.06 -10.25
N SER A 208 28.99 -3.54 -11.28
CA SER A 208 30.31 -4.14 -11.13
C SER A 208 31.30 -3.20 -10.43
N SER A 209 31.24 -1.91 -10.74
CA SER A 209 32.08 -0.84 -10.18
C SER A 209 31.64 -0.35 -8.79
N TYR A 210 30.46 -0.74 -8.32
CA TYR A 210 29.91 -0.24 -7.06
C TYR A 210 30.64 -0.83 -5.86
N ILE A 211 30.72 -0.04 -4.79
CA ILE A 211 31.36 -0.41 -3.53
C ILE A 211 30.60 -1.60 -2.94
N ARG A 212 31.26 -2.75 -2.82
CA ARG A 212 30.69 -3.89 -2.13
C ARG A 212 30.98 -3.77 -0.64
N VAL A 213 29.94 -3.60 0.17
CA VAL A 213 30.06 -3.60 1.62
C VAL A 213 30.62 -4.94 2.09
N SER A 214 31.62 -4.91 2.97
CA SER A 214 32.25 -6.11 3.51
C SER A 214 31.25 -6.97 4.29
N ASP A 215 31.40 -8.29 4.22
CA ASP A 215 30.51 -9.21 4.96
C ASP A 215 30.61 -8.99 6.47
N LYS A 216 31.78 -8.56 6.97
CA LYS A 216 32.00 -8.21 8.37
C LYS A 216 31.14 -7.02 8.78
N LEU A 217 31.20 -5.92 8.02
CA LEU A 217 30.42 -4.72 8.28
C LEU A 217 28.92 -4.99 8.15
N ALA A 218 28.50 -5.65 7.07
CA ALA A 218 27.11 -6.03 6.89
C ALA A 218 26.58 -6.88 8.05
N SER A 219 27.37 -7.83 8.57
CA SER A 219 26.95 -8.69 9.69
C SER A 219 26.75 -7.93 11.00
N SER A 220 27.56 -6.89 11.25
CA SER A 220 27.44 -6.04 12.44
C SER A 220 26.30 -5.02 12.34
N GLY A 221 25.69 -4.89 11.17
CA GLY A 221 24.69 -3.86 10.85
C GLY A 221 25.32 -2.60 10.25
N LEU A 222 24.51 -1.85 9.50
CA LEU A 222 24.88 -0.65 8.76
C LEU A 222 23.76 0.40 8.84
N CYS A 223 24.01 1.59 9.40
CA CYS A 223 23.06 2.71 9.35
C CYS A 223 23.65 3.85 8.52
N ILE A 224 22.90 4.35 7.55
CA ILE A 224 23.25 5.45 6.66
C ILE A 224 22.19 6.54 6.81
N GLU A 225 22.63 7.74 7.18
CA GLU A 225 21.80 8.91 7.38
C GLU A 225 22.27 10.05 6.47
N ASP A 226 21.33 10.87 5.99
CA ASP A 226 21.64 12.08 5.24
C ASP A 226 22.19 13.20 6.15
N SER A 227 22.51 14.36 5.57
CA SER A 227 23.03 15.53 6.29
C SER A 227 22.08 16.09 7.35
N ASP A 228 20.79 15.76 7.26
CA ASP A 228 19.74 16.17 8.20
C ASP A 228 19.45 15.07 9.25
N TYR A 229 20.30 14.04 9.32
CA TYR A 229 20.17 12.87 10.20
C TYR A 229 18.90 12.05 9.93
N ASN A 230 18.34 12.12 8.72
CA ASN A 230 17.27 11.20 8.34
C ASN A 230 17.90 9.88 7.90
N THR A 231 17.43 8.78 8.50
CA THR A 231 17.80 7.44 8.04
C THR A 231 17.39 7.26 6.57
N VAL A 232 18.38 6.88 5.76
CA VAL A 232 18.24 6.51 4.34
C VAL A 232 18.21 4.98 4.23
N ILE A 233 19.12 4.31 4.96
CA ILE A 233 19.22 2.84 5.07
C ILE A 233 19.56 2.45 6.52
N ASP A 234 18.89 1.43 7.07
CA ASP A 234 19.29 0.73 8.30
C ASP A 234 19.26 -0.78 8.06
N LEU A 235 20.44 -1.39 8.01
CA LEU A 235 20.66 -2.83 8.03
C LEU A 235 20.91 -3.26 9.47
N LEU A 236 20.02 -4.08 10.01
CA LEU A 236 20.19 -4.59 11.36
C LEU A 236 21.28 -5.67 11.43
N PRO A 237 21.93 -5.88 12.59
CA PRO A 237 22.86 -6.98 12.79
C PRO A 237 22.24 -8.33 12.41
N ALA A 238 23.04 -9.25 11.89
CA ALA A 238 22.56 -10.54 11.38
C ALA A 238 21.88 -11.43 12.44
N ASN A 239 22.14 -11.18 13.72
CA ASN A 239 21.57 -11.89 14.87
C ASN A 239 20.47 -11.09 15.61
N GLU A 240 20.06 -9.93 15.10
CA GLU A 240 19.06 -9.07 15.74
C GLU A 240 17.68 -9.75 15.81
N ILE A 241 17.28 -10.45 14.73
CA ILE A 241 16.09 -11.32 14.76
C ILE A 241 16.51 -12.69 15.27
N HIS A 242 15.92 -13.11 16.38
CA HIS A 242 16.24 -14.41 16.98
C HIS A 242 15.96 -15.57 15.99
N SER A 243 16.92 -16.47 15.82
CA SER A 243 16.91 -17.55 14.82
C SER A 243 15.66 -18.45 14.85
N LYS A 244 15.03 -18.60 16.03
CA LYS A 244 13.73 -19.29 16.19
C LYS A 244 12.63 -18.72 15.29
N HIS A 245 12.56 -17.40 15.13
CA HIS A 245 11.55 -16.76 14.29
C HIS A 245 11.84 -17.02 12.81
N ILE A 246 13.11 -17.03 12.42
CA ILE A 246 13.52 -17.32 11.04
C ILE A 246 13.24 -18.78 10.67
N ARG A 247 13.57 -19.74 11.55
CA ARG A 247 13.22 -21.16 11.33
C ARG A 247 11.72 -21.39 11.22
N ARG A 248 10.94 -20.68 12.04
CA ARG A 248 9.47 -20.75 11.97
C ARG A 248 8.98 -20.17 10.64
N LEU A 249 9.43 -18.98 10.27
CA LEU A 249 9.10 -18.35 8.98
C LEU A 249 9.36 -19.32 7.81
N GLU A 250 10.55 -19.91 7.76
CA GLU A 250 10.93 -20.89 6.73
C GLU A 250 9.99 -22.10 6.70
N SER A 251 9.74 -22.72 7.85
CA SER A 251 8.85 -23.89 7.93
C SER A 251 7.42 -23.55 7.50
N THR A 252 6.90 -22.40 7.92
CA THR A 252 5.54 -21.97 7.59
C THR A 252 5.43 -21.47 6.15
N PHE A 253 6.49 -20.91 5.59
CA PHE A 253 6.56 -20.49 4.20
C PHE A 253 6.64 -21.71 3.26
N GLN A 254 7.39 -22.75 3.64
CA GLN A 254 7.37 -24.01 2.89
C GLN A 254 5.96 -24.58 2.84
N LYS A 255 5.29 -24.67 4.00
CA LYS A 255 3.89 -25.11 4.07
C LYS A 255 2.96 -24.25 3.23
N LEU A 256 3.11 -22.91 3.27
CA LEU A 256 2.37 -21.99 2.41
C LEU A 256 2.57 -22.30 0.92
N CYS A 257 3.80 -22.61 0.50
CA CYS A 257 4.12 -22.99 -0.88
C CYS A 257 3.56 -24.36 -1.28
N ASP A 258 3.46 -25.30 -0.33
CA ASP A 258 2.93 -26.65 -0.56
C ASP A 258 1.40 -26.66 -0.62
N ASP A 259 0.75 -25.80 0.19
CA ASP A 259 -0.71 -25.77 0.34
C ASP A 259 -1.40 -24.85 -0.70
N LEU A 260 -0.71 -23.84 -1.23
CA LEU A 260 -1.25 -22.94 -2.26
C LEU A 260 -1.11 -23.54 -3.68
N PRO A 261 -2.06 -23.26 -4.59
CA PRO A 261 -1.93 -23.63 -6.00
C PRO A 261 -0.70 -23.03 -6.67
N ASP A 262 -0.13 -23.74 -7.64
CA ASP A 262 1.11 -23.37 -8.33
C ASP A 262 1.03 -21.98 -8.97
N GLY A 263 -0.05 -21.71 -9.71
CA GLY A 263 -0.29 -20.43 -10.38
C GLY A 263 -0.51 -19.24 -9.44
N PHE A 264 -0.55 -19.45 -8.12
CA PHE A 264 -0.79 -18.37 -7.17
C PHE A 264 0.43 -17.46 -6.99
N PHE A 265 1.64 -17.99 -7.22
CA PHE A 265 2.88 -17.22 -7.22
C PHE A 265 3.24 -16.68 -8.61
N GLU A 266 2.65 -17.24 -9.67
CA GLU A 266 2.94 -16.88 -11.05
C GLU A 266 2.37 -15.49 -11.37
N ARG A 267 3.25 -14.48 -11.36
CA ARG A 267 2.95 -13.16 -11.92
C ARG A 267 4.01 -12.78 -12.94
N ASP A 268 3.56 -12.38 -14.12
CA ASP A 268 4.38 -11.69 -15.11
C ASP A 268 4.66 -10.25 -14.64
N GLU A 269 5.44 -10.14 -13.57
CA GLU A 269 5.94 -8.85 -13.13
C GLU A 269 7.22 -8.55 -13.90
N LYS A 270 7.11 -7.68 -14.91
CA LYS A 270 8.22 -7.14 -15.72
C LYS A 270 9.42 -6.62 -14.91
N ARG A 271 9.25 -6.40 -13.61
CA ARG A 271 10.30 -5.97 -12.66
C ARG A 271 11.20 -7.11 -12.18
N PHE A 272 10.84 -8.38 -12.37
CA PHE A 272 11.63 -9.52 -11.94
C PHE A 272 12.27 -10.21 -13.14
N SER A 273 13.57 -10.49 -13.01
CA SER A 273 14.43 -10.79 -14.16
C SER A 273 14.58 -12.25 -14.49
N ARG A 274 14.24 -13.16 -13.57
CA ARG A 274 14.21 -14.64 -13.69
C ARG A 274 14.13 -15.27 -12.29
N SER A 275 13.89 -16.57 -12.27
CA SER A 275 14.17 -17.43 -11.13
C SER A 275 15.65 -17.33 -10.71
N CYS A 276 15.93 -17.40 -9.40
CA CYS A 276 17.28 -17.52 -8.87
C CYS A 276 17.88 -18.92 -9.14
N GLN A 277 17.02 -19.92 -9.29
CA GLN A 277 17.39 -21.29 -9.64
C GLN A 277 16.31 -21.87 -10.55
N ASP A 278 16.64 -22.08 -11.83
CA ASP A 278 15.68 -22.45 -12.88
C ASP A 278 14.90 -23.75 -12.61
N SER A 279 15.45 -24.66 -11.80
CA SER A 279 14.79 -25.91 -11.41
C SER A 279 13.72 -25.73 -10.32
N GLU A 280 13.63 -24.56 -9.73
CA GLU A 280 12.80 -24.25 -8.56
C GLU A 280 11.78 -23.17 -8.93
N ARG A 281 10.56 -23.33 -8.42
CA ARG A 281 9.47 -22.39 -8.71
C ARG A 281 9.75 -21.03 -8.09
N ASP A 282 9.48 -19.99 -8.86
CA ASP A 282 9.59 -18.60 -8.47
C ASP A 282 8.25 -17.88 -8.50
N GLY A 283 8.22 -16.64 -8.00
CA GLY A 283 7.05 -15.79 -8.09
C GLY A 283 6.87 -14.84 -6.91
N VAL A 284 5.76 -14.10 -6.92
CA VAL A 284 5.53 -13.01 -5.96
C VAL A 284 4.09 -13.04 -5.46
N LEU A 285 3.92 -12.98 -4.13
CA LEU A 285 2.62 -12.75 -3.49
C LEU A 285 2.52 -11.36 -2.91
N HIS A 286 1.47 -10.63 -3.26
CA HIS A 286 1.12 -9.33 -2.68
C HIS A 286 -0.07 -9.47 -1.73
N ILE A 287 0.21 -9.44 -0.43
CA ILE A 287 -0.75 -9.66 0.64
C ILE A 287 -0.97 -8.37 1.40
N GLY A 288 -2.20 -7.90 1.53
CA GLY A 288 -2.55 -6.80 2.42
C GLY A 288 -3.74 -5.99 1.95
N ILE A 289 -3.78 -4.73 2.37
CA ILE A 289 -4.82 -3.76 2.00
C ILE A 289 -4.20 -2.69 1.11
N TRP A 290 -4.77 -2.52 -0.09
CA TRP A 290 -4.29 -1.56 -1.07
C TRP A 290 -5.42 -0.67 -1.57
N ASN A 291 -5.14 0.61 -1.73
CA ASN A 291 -5.94 1.55 -2.52
C ASN A 291 -5.38 1.68 -3.95
N GLN A 292 -5.81 0.79 -4.85
CA GLN A 292 -5.50 0.92 -6.28
C GLN A 292 -6.31 2.06 -6.94
N ALA A 293 -7.48 2.38 -6.38
CA ALA A 293 -8.45 3.33 -6.93
C ALA A 293 -8.79 3.06 -8.39
N THR A 294 -9.16 1.81 -8.67
CA THR A 294 -9.66 1.39 -9.98
C THR A 294 -11.18 1.50 -9.99
N TRP A 295 -11.78 1.28 -11.15
CA TRP A 295 -13.24 1.16 -11.28
C TRP A 295 -13.85 0.02 -10.47
N GLN A 296 -13.04 -0.99 -10.17
CA GLN A 296 -13.44 -2.15 -9.38
C GLN A 296 -13.31 -1.91 -7.86
N HIS A 297 -12.51 -0.92 -7.46
CA HIS A 297 -12.20 -0.62 -6.06
C HIS A 297 -12.09 0.89 -5.87
N GLU A 298 -13.20 1.53 -5.49
CA GLU A 298 -13.24 2.97 -5.20
C GLU A 298 -12.61 3.31 -3.84
N ARG A 299 -12.47 2.30 -2.97
CA ARG A 299 -11.90 2.38 -1.61
C ARG A 299 -10.76 1.36 -1.42
N PRO A 300 -9.93 1.49 -0.37
CA PRO A 300 -9.02 0.43 0.01
C PRO A 300 -9.73 -0.93 0.10
N ALA A 301 -9.08 -1.97 -0.41
CA ALA A 301 -9.62 -3.32 -0.43
C ALA A 301 -8.50 -4.34 -0.21
N CYS A 302 -8.88 -5.54 0.19
CA CYS A 302 -7.96 -6.68 0.27
C CYS A 302 -7.35 -6.96 -1.11
N SER A 303 -6.03 -7.15 -1.16
CA SER A 303 -5.31 -7.58 -2.36
C SER A 303 -5.88 -8.89 -2.90
N SER A 304 -5.82 -9.08 -4.23
CA SER A 304 -6.22 -10.33 -4.90
C SER A 304 -5.64 -11.58 -4.26
N ASP A 305 -4.35 -11.53 -3.88
CA ASP A 305 -3.64 -12.71 -3.40
C ASP A 305 -4.06 -13.02 -1.96
N LEU A 306 -4.31 -11.99 -1.13
CA LEU A 306 -4.90 -12.22 0.19
C LEU A 306 -6.31 -12.83 0.10
N ARG A 307 -7.14 -12.42 -0.86
CA ARG A 307 -8.54 -12.90 -0.97
C ARG A 307 -8.70 -14.24 -1.70
N GLY A 308 -7.63 -14.85 -2.22
CA GLY A 308 -7.72 -16.23 -2.73
C GLY A 308 -8.50 -16.45 -4.04
N GLY A 309 -8.91 -15.37 -4.73
CA GLY A 309 -9.59 -15.41 -6.03
C GLY A 309 -11.10 -15.15 -5.97
N LYS A 310 -11.75 -15.44 -4.85
CA LYS A 310 -13.19 -15.22 -4.63
C LYS A 310 -13.54 -13.83 -4.11
N LEU A 311 -14.81 -13.45 -4.23
CA LEU A 311 -15.33 -12.18 -3.68
C LEU A 311 -15.89 -12.38 -2.26
N ASP A 312 -16.47 -13.55 -1.98
CA ASP A 312 -16.84 -14.11 -0.66
C ASP A 312 -15.64 -14.80 0.01
N TYR A 313 -14.54 -14.06 0.12
CA TYR A 313 -13.23 -14.67 0.32
C TYR A 313 -12.92 -15.16 1.75
N LYS A 314 -13.73 -14.82 2.76
CA LYS A 314 -13.41 -15.16 4.16
C LYS A 314 -13.45 -16.67 4.40
N THR A 315 -14.21 -17.41 3.60
CA THR A 315 -14.25 -18.88 3.62
C THR A 315 -13.38 -19.53 2.53
N ASP A 316 -12.73 -18.72 1.70
CA ASP A 316 -11.88 -19.23 0.63
C ASP A 316 -10.66 -19.98 1.18
N ARG A 317 -10.37 -21.15 0.62
CA ARG A 317 -9.27 -22.01 1.09
C ARG A 317 -7.92 -21.29 1.04
N ASN A 318 -7.64 -20.54 -0.03
CA ASN A 318 -6.36 -19.85 -0.19
C ASN A 318 -6.24 -18.70 0.80
N HIS A 319 -7.35 -17.96 1.02
CA HIS A 319 -7.41 -16.95 2.07
C HIS A 319 -7.08 -17.54 3.44
N LEU A 320 -7.68 -18.67 3.81
CA LEU A 320 -7.45 -19.34 5.09
C LEU A 320 -6.00 -19.82 5.25
N ILE A 321 -5.40 -20.37 4.19
CA ILE A 321 -3.99 -20.78 4.19
C ILE A 321 -3.07 -19.58 4.45
N ILE A 322 -3.31 -18.46 3.77
CA ILE A 322 -2.51 -17.23 3.94
C ILE A 322 -2.69 -16.66 5.34
N GLN A 323 -3.91 -16.61 5.85
CA GLN A 323 -4.17 -16.16 7.22
C GLN A 323 -3.47 -17.04 8.25
N GLN A 324 -3.45 -18.37 8.05
CA GLN A 324 -2.71 -19.29 8.91
C GLN A 324 -1.20 -18.97 8.91
N PHE A 325 -0.61 -18.73 7.73
CA PHE A 325 0.79 -18.28 7.62
C PHE A 325 1.02 -16.97 8.39
N LEU A 326 0.11 -16.00 8.30
CA LEU A 326 0.23 -14.73 9.01
C LEU A 326 0.16 -14.91 10.53
N VAL A 327 -0.81 -15.70 11.01
CA VAL A 327 -1.01 -16.02 12.43
C VAL A 327 0.20 -16.73 13.01
N GLU A 328 0.76 -17.70 12.27
CA GLU A 328 1.94 -18.41 12.73
C GLU A 328 3.19 -17.53 12.81
N ASN A 329 3.23 -16.40 12.10
CA ASN A 329 4.35 -15.45 12.09
C ASN A 329 4.09 -14.16 12.88
N GLU A 330 2.99 -14.05 13.63
CA GLU A 330 2.62 -12.83 14.38
C GLU A 330 3.77 -12.28 15.24
N THR A 331 4.47 -13.16 15.96
CA THR A 331 5.58 -12.74 16.84
C THR A 331 6.74 -12.09 16.08
N LEU A 332 7.02 -12.54 14.86
CA LEU A 332 8.01 -11.92 13.98
C LEU A 332 7.53 -10.55 13.51
N PHE A 333 6.27 -10.45 13.06
CA PHE A 333 5.71 -9.16 12.62
C PHE A 333 5.66 -8.13 13.73
N ARG A 334 5.31 -8.53 14.96
CA ARG A 334 5.36 -7.65 16.14
C ARG A 334 6.78 -7.18 16.45
N PHE A 335 7.78 -8.06 16.29
CA PHE A 335 9.18 -7.65 16.42
C PHE A 335 9.54 -6.57 15.41
N ILE A 336 9.22 -6.78 14.13
CA ILE A 336 9.50 -5.83 13.04
C ILE A 336 8.77 -4.50 13.26
N GLY A 337 7.48 -4.52 13.63
CA GLY A 337 6.75 -3.30 14.01
C GLY A 337 7.37 -2.59 15.21
N GLY A 338 7.90 -3.34 16.17
CA GLY A 338 8.69 -2.82 17.28
C GLY A 338 10.00 -2.16 16.85
N VAL A 339 10.69 -2.69 15.83
CA VAL A 339 11.87 -2.05 15.21
C VAL A 339 11.45 -0.71 14.60
N PHE A 340 10.40 -0.70 13.78
CA PHE A 340 9.93 0.52 13.14
C PHE A 340 9.59 1.61 14.16
N LYS A 341 8.85 1.27 15.21
CA LYS A 341 8.54 2.21 16.30
C LYS A 341 9.78 2.76 17.01
N ARG A 342 10.84 1.96 17.15
CA ARG A 342 12.10 2.40 17.78
C ARG A 342 12.90 3.32 16.86
N MET A 343 12.87 3.05 15.57
CA MET A 343 13.59 3.83 14.55
C MET A 343 12.95 5.21 14.36
N ASP A 344 11.63 5.27 14.15
CA ASP A 344 10.91 6.54 14.01
C ASP A 344 9.49 6.42 14.61
N GLU A 345 9.36 6.85 15.86
CA GLU A 345 8.08 6.79 16.59
C GLU A 345 6.99 7.68 15.94
N LYS A 346 7.38 8.81 15.33
CA LYS A 346 6.44 9.74 14.71
C LYS A 346 5.90 9.16 13.40
N LEU A 347 6.78 8.61 12.57
CA LEU A 347 6.39 7.97 11.31
C LEU A 347 5.61 6.67 11.59
N PHE A 348 6.01 5.88 12.58
CA PHE A 348 5.23 4.74 13.04
C PHE A 348 3.81 5.15 13.46
N ALA A 349 3.67 6.22 14.27
CA ALA A 349 2.36 6.72 14.67
C ALA A 349 1.51 7.16 13.48
N LYS A 350 2.13 7.81 12.48
CA LYS A 350 1.47 8.19 11.23
C LYS A 350 0.99 6.98 10.42
N TYR A 351 1.77 5.92 10.32
CA TYR A 351 1.32 4.69 9.66
C TYR A 351 0.18 4.04 10.47
N ASN A 352 0.32 4.03 11.79
CA ASN A 352 -0.67 3.41 12.68
C ASN A 352 -2.02 4.14 12.69
N SER A 353 -2.02 5.45 12.39
CA SER A 353 -3.22 6.29 12.30
C SER A 353 -3.99 6.14 10.99
N ILE A 354 -3.56 5.27 10.06
CA ILE A 354 -4.36 4.95 8.89
C ILE A 354 -5.62 4.23 9.38
N ASP A 355 -6.77 4.86 9.17
CA ASP A 355 -8.08 4.23 9.32
C ASP A 355 -8.35 3.39 8.07
N LEU A 356 -9.04 2.26 8.24
CA LEU A 356 -9.50 1.44 7.12
C LEU A 356 -11.01 1.65 6.90
N PRO A 357 -11.53 1.33 5.71
CA PRO A 357 -12.97 1.24 5.50
C PRO A 357 -13.64 0.31 6.52
N PRO A 358 -14.95 0.49 6.80
CA PRO A 358 -15.71 -0.45 7.62
C PRO A 358 -15.51 -1.89 7.16
N CYS A 359 -15.51 -2.81 8.13
CA CYS A 359 -15.41 -4.26 7.91
C CYS A 359 -14.06 -4.77 7.34
N ILE A 360 -13.10 -3.90 7.04
CA ILE A 360 -11.72 -4.30 6.73
C ILE A 360 -10.86 -4.28 8.00
N ASP A 361 -10.35 -5.46 8.37
CA ASP A 361 -9.44 -5.62 9.49
C ASP A 361 -8.00 -5.21 9.14
N LYS A 362 -7.28 -4.69 10.15
CA LYS A 362 -5.84 -4.49 10.09
C LYS A 362 -5.14 -5.85 10.04
N THR A 363 -4.13 -5.99 9.18
CA THR A 363 -3.33 -7.21 9.06
C THR A 363 -2.41 -7.42 10.26
N LEU A 364 -1.90 -8.64 10.45
CA LEU A 364 -0.99 -8.97 11.56
C LEU A 364 0.40 -8.30 11.47
N PHE A 365 0.73 -7.71 10.32
CA PHE A 365 1.93 -6.91 10.11
C PHE A 365 1.67 -5.39 10.14
N TRP A 366 0.55 -4.97 10.73
CA TRP A 366 0.28 -3.55 10.99
C TRP A 366 1.45 -2.91 11.78
N PRO A 367 1.92 -1.70 11.43
CA PRO A 367 1.21 -0.66 10.67
C PRO A 367 1.51 -0.62 9.17
N PHE A 368 2.15 -1.66 8.62
CA PHE A 368 2.32 -1.75 7.17
C PHE A 368 1.01 -2.23 6.53
N CYS A 369 0.53 -1.52 5.50
CA CYS A 369 -0.68 -1.93 4.80
C CYS A 369 -0.45 -3.12 3.85
N MET A 370 0.77 -3.30 3.34
CA MET A 370 1.09 -4.31 2.33
C MET A 370 2.35 -5.11 2.68
N MET A 371 2.36 -6.36 2.23
CA MET A 371 3.49 -7.27 2.25
C MET A 371 3.67 -7.88 0.86
N ALA A 372 4.89 -7.89 0.33
CA ALA A 372 5.29 -8.72 -0.81
C ALA A 372 6.11 -9.91 -0.31
N ILE A 373 5.83 -11.12 -0.79
CA ILE A 373 6.66 -12.31 -0.57
C ILE A 373 7.25 -12.73 -1.91
N ASN A 374 8.56 -12.65 -2.03
CA ASN A 374 9.34 -13.00 -3.21
C ASN A 374 9.89 -14.41 -3.05
N ARG A 375 9.38 -15.35 -3.85
CA ARG A 375 9.82 -16.74 -3.90
C ARG A 375 10.87 -16.88 -5.00
N ASN A 376 12.09 -17.26 -4.64
CA ASN A 376 13.12 -17.68 -5.59
C ASN A 376 13.34 -16.71 -6.77
N CYS A 377 13.21 -15.40 -6.56
CA CYS A 377 13.31 -14.40 -7.62
C CYS A 377 14.22 -13.24 -7.22
N TYR A 378 14.74 -12.55 -8.23
CA TYR A 378 15.51 -11.33 -8.09
C TYR A 378 14.92 -10.23 -8.98
N SER A 379 15.02 -9.00 -8.51
CA SER A 379 14.47 -7.83 -9.20
C SER A 379 15.49 -7.18 -10.13
N LEU A 380 14.99 -6.51 -11.17
CA LEU A 380 15.72 -5.55 -11.98
C LEU A 380 15.75 -4.17 -11.30
N PRO A 381 16.64 -3.25 -11.69
CA PRO A 381 16.66 -1.87 -11.19
C PRO A 381 15.29 -1.19 -11.30
N HIS A 382 14.73 -0.79 -10.16
CA HIS A 382 13.43 -0.10 -10.06
C HIS A 382 13.35 0.80 -8.82
N LYS A 383 12.28 1.59 -8.75
CA LYS A 383 11.85 2.32 -7.54
C LYS A 383 10.43 1.88 -7.17
N ASP A 384 10.07 1.86 -5.90
CA ASP A 384 8.68 1.66 -5.51
C ASP A 384 7.93 2.98 -5.45
N LEU A 385 7.66 3.58 -6.62
CA LEU A 385 7.06 4.92 -6.74
C LEU A 385 5.68 5.06 -6.08
N ASN A 386 5.01 3.93 -5.85
CA ASN A 386 3.72 3.90 -5.16
C ASN A 386 3.87 4.00 -3.64
N ASP A 387 5.05 3.72 -3.09
CA ASP A 387 5.31 3.80 -1.66
C ASP A 387 5.29 5.25 -1.17
N PHE A 388 5.03 5.41 0.11
CA PHE A 388 5.16 6.71 0.73
C PHE A 388 6.63 7.17 0.68
N ALA A 389 6.90 8.29 0.01
CA ALA A 389 8.26 8.77 -0.25
C ALA A 389 9.09 9.03 1.03
N ARG A 390 8.43 9.52 2.09
CA ARG A 390 9.02 9.67 3.44
C ARG A 390 8.93 8.39 4.28
N GLY A 391 8.40 7.34 3.69
CA GLY A 391 8.23 6.04 4.30
C GLY A 391 9.50 5.20 4.25
N PHE A 392 9.36 3.99 4.78
CA PHE A 392 10.34 2.94 4.69
C PHE A 392 9.68 1.67 4.17
N CYS A 393 10.44 0.88 3.42
CA CYS A 393 10.17 -0.52 3.20
C CYS A 393 11.09 -1.36 4.10
N PHE A 394 10.58 -2.49 4.56
CA PHE A 394 11.29 -3.41 5.45
C PHE A 394 11.46 -4.74 4.75
N LEU A 395 12.68 -5.05 4.32
CA LEU A 395 13.03 -6.26 3.60
C LEU A 395 13.71 -7.26 4.55
N LEU A 396 13.10 -8.42 4.74
CA LEU A 396 13.70 -9.57 5.42
C LEU A 396 13.96 -10.67 4.39
N CYS A 397 15.19 -11.20 4.31
CA CYS A 397 15.50 -12.32 3.42
C CYS A 397 15.84 -13.60 4.18
N TRP A 398 15.55 -14.76 3.58
CA TRP A 398 15.88 -16.08 4.11
C TRP A 398 16.20 -17.07 2.99
N GLY A 399 16.49 -18.31 3.38
CA GLY A 399 17.00 -19.36 2.48
C GLY A 399 18.51 -19.54 2.60
N LYS A 400 19.05 -20.43 1.77
CA LYS A 400 20.47 -20.75 1.71
C LYS A 400 20.96 -20.37 0.33
N PHE A 401 21.63 -19.23 0.23
CA PHE A 401 22.07 -18.66 -1.04
C PHE A 401 23.45 -18.01 -0.95
N LYS A 402 24.08 -17.83 -2.12
CA LYS A 402 25.27 -16.99 -2.35
C LYS A 402 24.96 -15.95 -3.44
N GLY A 403 25.58 -14.78 -3.37
CA GLY A 403 25.18 -13.62 -4.18
C GLY A 403 23.88 -13.01 -3.65
N GLY A 404 23.05 -12.45 -4.53
CA GLY A 404 21.76 -11.87 -4.11
C GLY A 404 21.89 -10.55 -3.35
N GLU A 405 23.01 -9.85 -3.45
CA GLU A 405 23.23 -8.54 -2.83
C GLU A 405 22.15 -7.54 -3.24
N VAL A 406 21.71 -6.68 -2.31
CA VAL A 406 20.83 -5.56 -2.64
C VAL A 406 21.70 -4.39 -3.09
N THR A 407 21.42 -3.85 -4.28
CA THR A 407 22.20 -2.76 -4.86
C THR A 407 21.40 -1.46 -4.83
N PHE A 408 22.09 -0.34 -4.60
CA PHE A 408 21.51 1.00 -4.59
C PHE A 408 22.29 1.94 -5.51
N LYS A 409 21.64 2.44 -6.57
CA LYS A 409 22.27 3.31 -7.59
C LYS A 409 22.80 4.60 -6.97
N GLU A 410 21.94 5.30 -6.24
CA GLU A 410 22.25 6.63 -5.69
C GLU A 410 23.44 6.57 -4.73
N LEU A 411 23.58 5.48 -3.99
CA LEU A 411 24.68 5.27 -3.04
C LEU A 411 25.88 4.54 -3.66
N GLY A 412 25.80 4.11 -4.92
CA GLY A 412 26.87 3.40 -5.62
C GLY A 412 27.35 2.17 -4.86
N MET A 413 26.46 1.43 -4.20
CA MET A 413 26.82 0.35 -3.28
C MET A 413 26.06 -0.95 -3.50
N LYS A 414 26.71 -2.07 -3.14
CA LYS A 414 26.16 -3.43 -3.06
C LYS A 414 26.22 -3.92 -1.62
N LEU A 415 25.06 -4.32 -1.09
CA LEU A 415 24.90 -4.73 0.29
C LEU A 415 24.61 -6.24 0.39
N PRO A 416 25.56 -7.05 0.91
CA PRO A 416 25.32 -8.47 1.12
C PRO A 416 24.36 -8.68 2.29
N LEU A 417 23.22 -9.32 2.00
CA LEU A 417 22.24 -9.68 3.02
C LEU A 417 22.44 -11.12 3.47
N LYS A 418 22.30 -11.34 4.78
CA LYS A 418 22.33 -12.67 5.39
C LYS A 418 20.92 -13.18 5.68
N ARG A 419 20.80 -14.51 5.76
CA ARG A 419 19.57 -15.17 6.21
C ARG A 419 19.11 -14.60 7.56
N GLY A 420 17.88 -14.12 7.60
CA GLY A 420 17.26 -13.55 8.79
C GLY A 420 17.59 -12.09 9.06
N GLN A 421 18.33 -11.43 8.17
CA GLN A 421 18.72 -10.04 8.34
C GLN A 421 17.65 -9.09 7.79
N LEU A 422 17.36 -8.03 8.54
CA LEU A 422 16.35 -7.02 8.21
C LEU A 422 17.04 -5.77 7.65
N LEU A 423 16.70 -5.41 6.43
CA LEU A 423 17.12 -4.20 5.74
C LEU A 423 15.94 -3.22 5.66
N ILE A 424 16.17 -1.99 6.07
CA ILE A 424 15.19 -0.91 6.07
C ILE A 424 15.71 0.19 5.17
N PHE A 425 14.91 0.66 4.20
CA PHE A 425 15.35 1.71 3.29
C PHE A 425 14.18 2.47 2.65
N ARG A 426 14.49 3.55 1.94
CA ARG A 426 13.50 4.38 1.23
C ARG A 426 13.32 3.93 -0.22
N SER A 427 12.54 2.87 -0.42
CA SER A 427 12.27 2.24 -1.74
C SER A 427 11.75 3.20 -2.82
N ALA A 428 10.97 4.20 -2.45
CA ALA A 428 10.44 5.20 -3.37
C ALA A 428 11.51 6.21 -3.85
N LEU A 429 12.62 6.35 -3.13
CA LEU A 429 13.66 7.34 -3.44
C LEU A 429 14.85 6.70 -4.14
N LEU A 430 15.27 5.52 -3.68
CA LEU A 430 16.48 4.85 -4.14
C LEU A 430 16.14 3.84 -5.24
N THR A 431 16.81 3.94 -6.39
CA THR A 431 16.80 2.87 -7.38
C THR A 431 17.54 1.67 -6.81
N HIS A 432 16.84 0.55 -6.72
CA HIS A 432 17.34 -0.65 -6.08
C HIS A 432 16.97 -1.92 -6.84
N TRP A 433 17.77 -2.97 -6.60
CA TRP A 433 17.56 -4.30 -7.17
C TRP A 433 18.34 -5.37 -6.44
N ASN A 434 18.08 -6.63 -6.77
CA ASN A 434 18.84 -7.77 -6.28
C ASN A 434 19.82 -8.22 -7.36
N GLN A 435 21.09 -8.37 -6.99
CA GLN A 435 22.07 -9.05 -7.84
C GLN A 435 21.64 -10.51 -8.06
N PRO A 436 22.06 -11.16 -9.16
CA PRO A 436 21.82 -12.57 -9.37
C PRO A 436 22.31 -13.43 -8.20
N VAL A 437 21.52 -14.43 -7.83
CA VAL A 437 21.95 -15.48 -6.91
C VAL A 437 22.83 -16.45 -7.69
N THR A 438 24.05 -16.68 -7.20
CA THR A 438 25.03 -17.54 -7.90
C THR A 438 24.95 -19.00 -7.45
N SER A 439 24.31 -19.27 -6.31
CA SER A 439 24.09 -20.62 -5.80
C SER A 439 22.99 -20.62 -4.75
N GLY A 440 22.08 -21.60 -4.81
CA GLY A 440 21.03 -21.83 -3.82
C GLY A 440 19.78 -20.97 -4.03
N ILE A 441 18.91 -20.96 -3.02
CA ILE A 441 17.57 -20.34 -3.10
C ILE A 441 17.48 -19.19 -2.12
N ARG A 442 17.05 -18.04 -2.65
CA ARG A 442 16.78 -16.82 -1.89
C ARG A 442 15.30 -16.51 -1.90
N HIS A 443 14.74 -16.30 -0.72
CA HIS A 443 13.40 -15.74 -0.55
C HIS A 443 13.49 -14.41 0.18
N SER A 444 12.47 -13.57 0.01
CA SER A 444 12.35 -12.36 0.83
C SER A 444 10.90 -11.98 1.09
N LEU A 445 10.67 -11.24 2.17
CA LEU A 445 9.44 -10.55 2.43
C LEU A 445 9.73 -9.06 2.53
N VAL A 446 8.84 -8.24 2.00
CA VAL A 446 8.96 -6.79 2.01
C VAL A 446 7.68 -6.21 2.59
N LEU A 447 7.77 -5.50 3.71
CA LEU A 447 6.64 -4.78 4.29
C LEU A 447 6.71 -3.31 3.87
N PHE A 448 5.61 -2.77 3.37
CA PHE A 448 5.54 -1.39 2.86
C PHE A 448 4.15 -0.79 3.00
N THR A 449 4.02 0.50 2.70
CA THR A 449 2.72 1.20 2.72
C THR A 449 2.63 2.15 1.54
N PRO A 450 1.71 1.90 0.61
CA PRO A 450 1.47 2.79 -0.52
C PRO A 450 1.07 4.19 -0.06
N ALA A 451 1.58 5.24 -0.70
CA ALA A 451 1.27 6.63 -0.39
C ALA A 451 -0.24 6.92 -0.42
N ARG A 452 -0.98 6.24 -1.30
CA ARG A 452 -2.43 6.38 -1.47
C ARG A 452 -3.22 5.95 -0.24
N MET A 453 -2.64 5.16 0.67
CA MET A 453 -3.27 4.78 1.93
C MET A 453 -3.39 5.97 2.89
N PHE A 454 -2.52 6.98 2.81
CA PHE A 454 -2.63 8.15 3.69
C PHE A 454 -3.74 9.13 3.28
N ASP A 455 -4.15 9.10 2.02
CA ASP A 455 -5.13 10.02 1.44
C ASP A 455 -6.34 9.27 0.87
N TRP A 456 -6.61 8.05 1.36
CA TRP A 456 -7.56 7.16 0.69
C TRP A 456 -8.98 7.72 0.69
N LYS A 457 -9.43 8.35 1.79
CA LYS A 457 -10.77 8.96 1.90
C LYS A 457 -11.03 9.94 0.76
N ARG A 458 -10.12 10.91 0.56
CA ARG A 458 -10.20 11.90 -0.53
C ARG A 458 -10.16 11.26 -1.92
N ILE A 459 -9.30 10.25 -2.11
CA ILE A 459 -9.21 9.51 -3.38
C ILE A 459 -10.55 8.82 -3.67
N THR A 460 -11.14 8.19 -2.66
CA THR A 460 -12.44 7.52 -2.72
C THR A 460 -13.56 8.49 -3.05
N THR A 461 -13.66 9.63 -2.36
CA THR A 461 -14.62 10.69 -2.69
C THR A 461 -14.51 11.10 -4.16
N THR A 462 -13.29 11.29 -4.65
CA THR A 462 -13.05 11.65 -6.07
C THR A 462 -13.50 10.54 -7.02
N GLN A 463 -13.27 9.27 -6.69
CA GLN A 463 -13.70 8.13 -7.52
C GLN A 463 -15.22 8.02 -7.59
N VAL A 464 -15.91 8.11 -6.44
CA VAL A 464 -17.37 8.08 -6.35
C VAL A 464 -18.00 9.21 -7.18
N LEU A 465 -17.51 10.45 -7.02
CA LEU A 465 -18.00 11.59 -7.80
C LEU A 465 -17.77 11.42 -9.30
N ASN A 466 -16.61 10.87 -9.69
CA ASN A 466 -16.33 10.57 -11.09
C ASN A 466 -17.24 9.47 -11.63
N ARG A 467 -17.59 8.46 -10.82
CA ARG A 467 -18.58 7.43 -11.18
C ARG A 467 -19.94 8.05 -11.41
N TRP A 468 -20.45 8.80 -10.44
CA TRP A 468 -21.74 9.49 -10.58
C TRP A 468 -21.78 10.41 -11.79
N SER A 469 -20.71 11.14 -12.08
CA SER A 469 -20.62 11.99 -13.28
C SER A 469 -20.78 11.19 -14.57
N ARG A 470 -20.26 9.95 -14.62
CA ARG A 470 -20.40 9.07 -15.79
C ARG A 470 -21.79 8.44 -15.87
N GLU A 471 -22.34 8.01 -14.75
CA GLU A 471 -23.71 7.48 -14.68
C GLU A 471 -24.73 8.53 -15.17
N VAL A 472 -24.59 9.78 -14.73
CA VAL A 472 -25.44 10.90 -15.22
C VAL A 472 -25.27 11.12 -16.72
N ASN A 473 -24.04 11.04 -17.24
CA ASN A 473 -23.81 11.14 -18.69
C ASN A 473 -24.43 9.98 -19.48
N GLU A 474 -24.45 8.78 -18.90
CA GLU A 474 -25.09 7.62 -19.51
C GLU A 474 -26.62 7.77 -19.52
N CYS A 475 -27.22 8.33 -18.46
CA CYS A 475 -28.63 8.72 -18.46
C CYS A 475 -28.94 9.74 -19.57
N LEU A 476 -28.11 10.77 -19.72
CA LEU A 476 -28.28 11.79 -20.77
C LEU A 476 -28.26 11.16 -22.17
N GLN A 477 -27.26 10.33 -22.47
CA GLN A 477 -27.14 9.63 -23.75
C GLN A 477 -28.31 8.66 -24.01
N TYR A 478 -28.80 7.98 -22.98
CA TYR A 478 -29.94 7.08 -23.10
C TYR A 478 -31.23 7.84 -23.39
N MET A 479 -31.45 8.96 -22.70
CA MET A 479 -32.58 9.84 -22.96
C MET A 479 -32.54 10.39 -24.38
N GLU A 480 -31.41 10.92 -24.84
CA GLU A 480 -31.26 11.40 -26.22
C GLU A 480 -31.63 10.33 -27.28
N ALA A 481 -31.38 9.05 -26.97
CA ALA A 481 -31.59 7.95 -27.91
C ALA A 481 -32.98 7.31 -27.89
N VAL A 482 -33.68 7.31 -26.75
CA VAL A 482 -34.89 6.47 -26.53
C VAL A 482 -36.07 7.26 -25.96
N TRP A 483 -35.96 8.58 -25.80
CA TRP A 483 -37.00 9.37 -25.12
C TRP A 483 -38.40 9.21 -25.72
N ASP A 484 -38.51 9.22 -27.04
CA ASP A 484 -39.81 9.15 -27.73
C ASP A 484 -40.50 7.77 -27.55
N ASP A 485 -39.75 6.74 -27.15
CA ASP A 485 -40.26 5.40 -26.83
C ASP A 485 -40.52 5.21 -25.31
N ILE A 486 -40.09 6.15 -24.47
CA ILE A 486 -40.23 6.12 -23.00
C ILE A 486 -41.50 6.86 -22.52
N VAL A 487 -42.05 7.76 -23.35
CA VAL A 487 -43.32 8.49 -23.13
C VAL A 487 -44.48 7.68 -23.67
#